data_AF-A0A539ED10-F1
#
_entry.id   AF-A0A539ED10-F1
#
_cell.length_a   1.000
_cell.length_b   1.000
_cell.length_c   1.000
_cell.angle_alpha   90.00
_cell.angle_beta   90.00
_cell.angle_gamma   90.00
#
_symmetry.space_group_name_H-M   'P 1'
#
loop_
_entity.id
_entity.type
_entity.pdbx_description
1 polymer ?
#
loop_
_entity_poly.entity_id
_entity_poly.type
_entity_poly.pdbx_seq_one_letter_code
_entity_poly.pdbx_strand_id
1 'polypeptide(L)'
;GEDKIGNKFDKECVLFVGGNTLALGNVIAFPNPFNPNTTDLTLAFDNVKAANISVEVFDWNGDKVSSIGKTLLPAGRNVIKWAGQSEEGTPLANGVYLARIDANDGTRTVTQVLKIAVWHE
;
A
#
# COMPACT_ATOMS: atom_id res chain seq x y z
N GLY A 1 4.28 -3.54 -15.68
CA GLY A 1 4.11 -2.10 -15.86
C GLY A 1 4.91 -1.37 -14.81
N GLU A 2 5.12 -0.07 -14.98
CA GLU A 2 5.89 0.75 -14.04
C GLU A 2 5.17 2.09 -13.88
N ASP A 3 5.09 2.61 -12.65
CA ASP A 3 4.57 3.96 -12.41
C ASP A 3 5.64 5.03 -12.65
N LYS A 4 5.28 6.31 -12.50
CA LYS A 4 6.19 7.44 -12.77
C LYS A 4 7.36 7.54 -11.79
N ILE A 5 7.37 6.76 -10.70
CA ILE A 5 8.44 6.77 -9.69
C ILE A 5 9.15 5.42 -9.54
N GLY A 6 8.91 4.52 -10.49
CA GLY A 6 9.65 3.27 -10.62
C GLY A 6 9.08 2.09 -9.84
N ASN A 7 7.86 2.18 -9.29
CA ASN A 7 7.22 1.00 -8.73
C ASN A 7 6.79 0.09 -9.88
N LYS A 8 7.32 -1.12 -9.88
CA LYS A 8 6.98 -2.16 -10.84
C LYS A 8 5.79 -2.96 -10.35
N PHE A 9 4.90 -3.29 -11.26
CA PHE A 9 3.75 -4.14 -11.00
C PHE A 9 3.52 -5.06 -12.19
N ASP A 10 3.08 -6.28 -11.94
CA ASP A 10 2.76 -7.20 -13.01
C ASP A 10 1.43 -6.83 -13.65
N LYS A 11 1.36 -6.93 -14.99
CA LYS A 11 0.09 -6.81 -15.73
C LYS A 11 -0.61 -8.17 -15.84
N GLU A 12 0.02 -9.22 -15.34
CA GLU A 12 -0.46 -10.59 -15.41
C GLU A 12 -1.21 -10.92 -14.14
N CYS A 13 -2.41 -11.48 -14.30
CA CYS A 13 -3.17 -12.02 -13.18
C CYS A 13 -2.45 -13.26 -12.68
N VAL A 14 -1.70 -13.15 -11.58
CA VAL A 14 -1.06 -14.29 -10.94
C VAL A 14 -2.14 -15.12 -10.25
N LEU A 15 -2.52 -16.24 -10.86
CA LEU A 15 -3.37 -17.24 -10.24
C LEU A 15 -2.52 -18.10 -9.30
N PHE A 16 -2.78 -18.00 -8.00
CA PHE A 16 -2.16 -18.87 -7.00
C PHE A 16 -2.77 -20.27 -7.09
N VAL A 17 -2.17 -21.15 -7.88
CA VAL A 17 -2.55 -22.58 -7.98
C VAL A 17 -1.65 -23.40 -7.08
N GLY A 18 -2.22 -23.91 -5.98
CA GLY A 18 -1.54 -24.84 -5.09
C GLY A 18 -0.64 -24.15 -4.06
N GLY A 19 -1.21 -23.84 -2.90
CA GLY A 19 -0.44 -23.43 -1.72
C GLY A 19 -1.27 -22.60 -0.75
N ASN A 20 -1.55 -23.15 0.43
CA ASN A 20 -2.27 -22.48 1.52
C ASN A 20 -1.38 -21.44 2.26
N THR A 21 -0.41 -20.86 1.55
CA THR A 21 0.61 -19.95 2.09
C THR A 21 0.20 -18.52 1.79
N LEU A 22 0.25 -17.67 2.81
CA LEU A 22 0.00 -16.25 2.64
C LEU A 22 1.00 -15.63 1.66
N ALA A 23 0.49 -14.86 0.70
CA ALA A 23 1.26 -14.03 -0.21
C ALA A 23 0.46 -12.78 -0.56
N LEU A 24 1.18 -11.71 -0.90
CA LEU A 24 0.64 -10.48 -1.47
C LEU A 24 1.03 -10.39 -2.95
N GLY A 25 0.07 -10.11 -3.82
CA GLY A 25 0.25 -9.96 -5.26
C GLY A 25 -0.42 -8.70 -5.80
N ASN A 26 -0.11 -8.33 -7.05
CA ASN A 26 -0.72 -7.20 -7.76
C ASN A 26 -0.77 -5.90 -6.95
N VAL A 27 0.30 -5.64 -6.19
CA VAL A 27 0.40 -4.52 -5.26
C VAL A 27 0.73 -3.25 -6.02
N ILE A 28 -0.18 -2.28 -5.99
CA ILE A 28 -0.06 -1.02 -6.73
C ILE A 28 -0.50 0.15 -5.88
N ALA A 29 0.11 1.31 -6.14
CA ALA A 29 -0.30 2.60 -5.62
C ALA A 29 -0.64 3.51 -6.80
N PHE A 30 -1.85 4.05 -6.86
CA PHE A 30 -2.25 4.94 -7.95
C PHE A 30 -3.30 5.98 -7.53
N PRO A 31 -3.31 7.19 -8.12
CA PRO A 31 -2.23 7.71 -8.99
C PRO A 31 -0.93 7.88 -8.19
N ASN A 32 0.22 7.77 -8.85
CA ASN A 32 1.52 7.95 -8.19
C ASN A 32 2.52 8.56 -9.19
N PRO A 33 3.00 9.80 -8.98
CA PRO A 33 2.66 10.73 -7.88
C PRO A 33 1.19 11.13 -7.78
N PHE A 34 0.74 11.58 -6.60
CA PHE A 34 -0.62 12.11 -6.36
C PHE A 34 -0.61 13.45 -5.63
N ASN A 35 -1.68 14.24 -5.86
CA ASN A 35 -1.93 15.50 -5.17
C ASN A 35 -3.14 15.34 -4.22
N PRO A 36 -2.91 15.33 -2.89
CA PRO A 36 -3.96 15.20 -1.87
C PRO A 36 -5.11 16.21 -1.99
N ASN A 37 -4.85 17.40 -2.56
CA ASN A 37 -5.88 18.42 -2.76
C ASN A 37 -6.84 18.10 -3.92
N THR A 38 -6.49 17.12 -4.76
CA THR A 38 -7.27 16.74 -5.95
C THR A 38 -7.84 15.33 -5.86
N THR A 39 -7.11 14.38 -5.26
CA THR A 39 -7.52 12.98 -5.23
C THR A 39 -6.79 12.19 -4.15
N ASP A 40 -7.44 11.14 -3.63
CA ASP A 40 -6.84 10.19 -2.71
C ASP A 40 -5.88 9.24 -3.45
N LEU A 41 -4.85 8.78 -2.74
CA LEU A 41 -4.06 7.63 -3.17
C LEU A 41 -4.88 6.35 -2.98
N THR A 42 -4.90 5.49 -3.99
CA THR A 42 -5.47 4.14 -3.91
C THR A 42 -4.35 3.10 -3.85
N LEU A 43 -4.31 2.34 -2.75
CA LEU A 43 -3.50 1.14 -2.59
C LEU A 43 -4.36 -0.08 -2.92
N ALA A 44 -3.97 -0.85 -3.93
CA ALA A 44 -4.68 -2.07 -4.31
C ALA A 44 -3.72 -3.26 -4.34
N PHE A 45 -4.17 -4.39 -3.83
CA PHE A 45 -3.36 -5.60 -3.68
C PHE A 45 -4.25 -6.83 -3.54
N ASP A 46 -3.66 -7.99 -3.77
CA ASP A 46 -4.33 -9.28 -3.65
C ASP A 46 -3.66 -10.07 -2.52
N ASN A 47 -4.45 -10.65 -1.62
CA ASN A 47 -3.97 -11.60 -0.63
C ASN A 47 -4.62 -12.97 -0.84
N VAL A 48 -3.81 -14.03 -0.83
CA VAL A 48 -4.26 -15.41 -1.12
C VAL A 48 -5.15 -15.97 -0.01
N LYS A 49 -5.01 -15.48 1.22
CA LYS A 49 -5.76 -15.88 2.41
C LYS A 49 -6.24 -14.66 3.17
N ALA A 50 -7.32 -14.82 3.92
CA ALA A 50 -7.74 -13.79 4.86
C ALA A 50 -6.58 -13.48 5.83
N ALA A 51 -6.31 -12.19 6.02
CA ALA A 51 -5.16 -11.73 6.78
C ALA A 51 -5.46 -10.40 7.47
N ASN A 52 -4.88 -10.20 8.65
CA ASN A 52 -4.82 -8.90 9.28
C ASN A 52 -3.83 -8.03 8.48
N ILE A 53 -4.36 -7.03 7.79
CA ILE A 53 -3.58 -6.07 7.01
C ILE A 53 -3.33 -4.85 7.87
N SER A 54 -2.08 -4.40 7.96
CA SER A 54 -1.71 -3.07 8.44
C SER A 54 -0.96 -2.30 7.38
N VAL A 55 -1.30 -1.02 7.22
CA VAL A 55 -0.63 -0.14 6.26
C VAL A 55 -0.10 1.09 6.98
N GLU A 56 1.22 1.25 6.93
CA GLU A 56 1.95 2.34 7.58
C GLU A 56 2.73 3.13 6.54
N VAL A 57 2.89 4.43 6.77
CA VAL A 57 3.64 5.34 5.90
C VAL A 57 4.82 5.91 6.66
N PHE A 58 5.98 5.89 6.01
CA PHE A 58 7.25 6.37 6.56
C PHE A 58 7.84 7.46 5.66
N ASP A 59 8.53 8.41 6.26
CA ASP A 59 9.37 9.36 5.52
C ASP A 59 10.70 8.73 5.09
N TRP A 60 11.58 9.53 4.49
CA TRP A 60 12.90 9.07 4.02
C TRP A 60 13.89 8.78 5.17
N ASN A 61 13.67 9.33 6.36
CA ASN A 61 14.47 9.03 7.55
C ASN A 61 14.03 7.70 8.21
N GLY A 62 12.89 7.16 7.79
CA GLY A 62 12.29 5.95 8.36
C GLY A 62 11.35 6.24 9.53
N ASP A 63 11.01 7.52 9.76
CA ASP A 63 10.05 7.91 10.78
C ASP A 63 8.63 7.62 10.29
N LYS A 64 7.82 6.98 11.14
CA LYS A 64 6.42 6.71 10.83
C LYS A 64 5.62 8.01 10.88
N VAL A 65 5.04 8.40 9.74
CA VAL A 65 4.28 9.66 9.60
C VAL A 65 2.77 9.46 9.49
N SER A 66 2.30 8.26 9.12
CA SER A 66 0.87 7.96 9.02
C SER A 66 0.57 6.48 9.22
N SER A 67 -0.64 6.18 9.67
CA SER A 67 -1.23 4.85 9.72
C SER A 67 -2.54 4.87 8.97
N ILE A 68 -2.61 4.17 7.83
CA ILE A 68 -3.76 4.19 6.92
C ILE A 68 -4.86 3.24 7.45
N GLY A 69 -4.47 2.20 8.19
CA GLY A 69 -5.43 1.33 8.86
C GLY A 69 -4.85 -0.03 9.26
N LYS A 70 -5.60 -0.72 10.12
CA LYS A 70 -5.35 -2.10 10.54
C LYS A 70 -6.67 -2.86 10.57
N THR A 71 -6.86 -3.81 9.66
CA THR A 71 -8.13 -4.54 9.53
C THR A 71 -7.95 -5.94 8.99
N LEU A 72 -8.84 -6.86 9.38
CA LEU A 72 -8.91 -8.20 8.83
C LEU A 72 -9.60 -8.13 7.46
N LEU A 73 -8.88 -8.47 6.40
CA LEU A 73 -9.43 -8.51 5.04
C LEU A 73 -9.58 -9.95 4.54
N PRO A 74 -10.63 -10.25 3.75
CA PRO A 74 -10.81 -11.55 3.13
C PRO A 74 -9.75 -11.80 2.06
N ALA A 75 -9.60 -13.06 1.65
CA ALA A 75 -8.80 -13.42 0.48
C ALA A 75 -9.36 -12.76 -0.80
N GLY A 76 -8.48 -12.40 -1.73
CA GLY A 76 -8.82 -11.76 -3.00
C GLY A 76 -8.31 -10.32 -3.11
N ARG A 77 -8.92 -9.58 -4.02
CA ARG A 77 -8.59 -8.18 -4.34
C ARG A 77 -9.08 -7.26 -3.24
N ASN A 78 -8.18 -6.46 -2.67
CA ASN A 78 -8.46 -5.47 -1.66
C ASN A 78 -7.99 -4.08 -2.11
N VAL A 79 -8.69 -3.06 -1.61
CA VAL A 79 -8.46 -1.65 -1.97
C VAL A 79 -8.55 -0.80 -0.71
N ILE A 80 -7.54 0.02 -0.47
CA ILE A 80 -7.47 0.97 0.64
C ILE A 80 -7.20 2.35 0.06
N LYS A 81 -7.99 3.35 0.47
CA LYS A 81 -7.80 4.75 0.09
C LYS A 81 -7.07 5.51 1.19
N TRP A 82 -6.27 6.48 0.80
CA TRP A 82 -5.55 7.34 1.71
C TRP A 82 -5.48 8.77 1.20
N ALA A 83 -5.89 9.71 2.03
CA ALA A 83 -5.97 11.13 1.71
C ALA A 83 -4.62 11.87 1.77
N GLY A 84 -3.49 11.16 1.94
CA GLY A 84 -2.17 11.80 2.02
C GLY A 84 -1.94 12.60 3.30
N GLN A 85 -2.54 12.19 4.41
CA GLN A 85 -2.50 12.90 5.69
C GLN A 85 -1.73 12.10 6.77
N SER A 86 -1.14 12.81 7.73
CA SER A 86 -0.54 12.25 8.95
C SER A 86 -1.59 11.67 9.90
N GLU A 87 -1.15 11.05 11.00
CA GLU A 87 -2.06 10.56 12.05
C GLU A 87 -2.91 11.68 12.69
N GLU A 88 -2.43 12.93 12.64
CA GLU A 88 -3.12 14.10 13.18
C GLU A 88 -4.11 14.73 12.16
N GLY A 89 -4.26 14.12 10.97
CA GLY A 89 -5.09 14.66 9.89
C GLY A 89 -4.44 15.81 9.11
N THR A 90 -3.17 16.11 9.37
CA THR A 90 -2.44 17.17 8.66
C THR A 90 -1.96 16.64 7.30
N PRO A 91 -2.18 17.35 6.18
CA PRO A 91 -1.62 16.96 4.88
C PRO A 91 -0.10 16.81 4.94
N LEU A 92 0.43 15.73 4.39
CA LEU A 92 1.87 15.54 4.29
C LEU A 92 2.48 16.50 3.27
N ALA A 93 3.74 16.90 3.48
CA ALA A 93 4.46 17.80 2.60
C ALA A 93 4.78 17.14 1.24
N ASN A 94 5.24 17.97 0.28
CA ASN A 94 5.79 17.47 -0.98
C ASN A 94 7.00 16.56 -0.68
N GLY A 95 7.00 15.36 -1.25
CA GLY A 95 8.09 14.43 -1.02
C GLY A 95 7.79 13.01 -1.44
N VAL A 96 8.81 12.16 -1.30
CA VAL A 96 8.69 10.71 -1.46
C VAL A 96 8.61 10.07 -0.09
N TYR A 97 7.63 9.19 0.07
CA TYR A 97 7.39 8.40 1.28
C TYR A 97 7.39 6.92 0.92
N LEU A 98 7.49 6.06 1.94
CA LEU A 98 7.39 4.61 1.82
C LEU A 98 6.08 4.15 2.45
N ALA A 99 5.24 3.47 1.69
CA ALA A 99 4.08 2.75 2.21
C ALA A 99 4.46 1.29 2.44
N ARG A 100 4.32 0.80 3.67
CA ARG A 100 4.53 -0.60 4.05
C ARG A 100 3.19 -1.28 4.31
N ILE A 101 2.92 -2.35 3.56
CA ILE A 101 1.75 -3.22 3.74
C ILE A 101 2.24 -4.51 4.39
N ASP A 102 1.79 -4.78 5.61
CA ASP A 102 2.02 -6.04 6.32
C ASP A 102 0.73 -6.85 6.33
N ALA A 103 0.78 -8.08 5.81
CA ALA A 103 -0.31 -9.05 5.88
C ALA A 103 0.05 -10.17 6.84
N ASN A 104 -0.78 -10.43 7.84
CA ASN A 104 -0.55 -11.48 8.84
C ASN A 104 -1.75 -12.44 8.95
N ASP A 105 -1.54 -13.75 8.74
CA ASP A 105 -2.58 -14.78 8.81
C ASP A 105 -2.61 -15.54 10.16
N GLY A 106 -1.96 -15.00 11.19
CA GLY A 106 -1.77 -15.62 12.50
C GLY A 106 -0.57 -16.58 12.58
N THR A 107 -0.03 -17.01 11.43
CA THR A 107 1.14 -17.91 11.38
C THR A 107 2.35 -17.27 10.70
N ARG A 108 2.11 -16.39 9.72
CA ARG A 108 3.15 -15.74 8.92
C ARG A 108 2.79 -14.28 8.69
N THR A 109 3.83 -13.46 8.52
CA THR A 109 3.70 -12.10 8.01
C THR A 109 4.37 -12.01 6.64
N VAL A 110 3.69 -11.39 5.68
CA VAL A 110 4.24 -11.00 4.37
C VAL A 110 4.21 -9.49 4.28
N THR A 111 5.34 -8.90 3.92
CA THR A 111 5.51 -7.45 3.82
C THR A 111 5.74 -7.05 2.38
N GLN A 112 5.09 -5.96 1.95
CA GLN A 112 5.32 -5.28 0.68
C GLN A 112 5.58 -3.79 0.94
N VAL A 113 6.53 -3.20 0.21
CA VAL A 113 6.89 -1.79 0.35
C VAL A 113 6.79 -1.10 -1.00
N LEU A 114 6.13 0.04 -1.04
CA LEU A 114 5.97 0.87 -2.23
C LEU A 114 6.50 2.27 -1.95
N LYS A 115 7.09 2.89 -2.97
CA LYS A 115 7.33 4.34 -2.95
C LYS A 115 6.04 5.05 -3.27
N ILE A 116 5.79 6.18 -2.63
CA ILE A 116 4.65 7.05 -2.93
C ILE A 116 5.15 8.49 -2.99
N ALA A 117 4.75 9.24 -4.00
CA ALA A 117 5.14 10.63 -4.16
C ALA A 117 3.94 11.54 -3.94
N VAL A 118 4.03 12.37 -2.90
CA VAL A 118 3.06 13.43 -2.58
C VAL A 118 3.55 14.73 -3.21
N TRP A 119 2.66 15.43 -3.90
CA TRP A 119 2.98 16.76 -4.43
C TRP A 119 1.74 17.66 -4.43
N HIS A 120 1.93 18.90 -4.03
CA HIS A 120 0.98 20.00 -4.07
C HIS A 120 1.45 20.96 -5.15
N GLU A 121 0.52 21.39 -6.01
CA GLU A 121 0.73 22.49 -6.98
C GLU A 121 0.92 23.83 -6.27
#